data_AF-A0A2L0GI65-F1
#
_entry.id   AF-A0A2L0GI65-F1
#
_cell.length_a   1.000
_cell.length_b   1.000
_cell.length_c   1.000
_cell.angle_alpha   90.00
_cell.angle_beta   90.00
_cell.angle_gamma   90.00
#
_symmetry.space_group_name_H-M   'P 1'
#
loop_
_entity.id
_entity.type
_entity.pdbx_description
1 polymer ?
#
loop_
_entity_poly.entity_id
_entity_poly.type
_entity_poly.pdbx_seq_one_letter_code
_entity_poly.pdbx_strand_id
1 'polypeptide(L)'
;MENRITVDALHLKKLIREAEALSDEAIIAMARLKQAMLVARQNPQIEVYTGQRALVRLTEAESHALAMSSNLLRVHDELSKLARVHAGGDLGEPTVIPKADLAAAPAERERERA
;
A
#
# COMPACT_ATOMS: atom_id res chain seq x y z
N MET A 1 10.52 25.54 -18.89
CA MET A 1 9.53 24.50 -19.22
C MET A 1 10.03 23.12 -18.77
N GLU A 2 11.30 22.79 -19.02
CA GLU A 2 11.98 21.55 -18.58
C GLU A 2 11.83 21.23 -17.08
N ASN A 3 11.87 22.25 -16.21
CA ASN A 3 11.66 22.09 -14.77
C ASN A 3 10.26 21.56 -14.39
N ARG A 4 9.20 21.88 -15.15
CA ARG A 4 7.83 21.46 -14.79
C ARG A 4 7.61 19.96 -14.97
N ILE A 5 8.17 19.38 -16.03
CA ILE A 5 8.04 17.95 -16.34
C ILE A 5 8.72 17.12 -15.26
N THR A 6 9.91 17.52 -14.81
CA THR A 6 10.63 16.82 -13.72
C THR A 6 9.87 16.93 -12.40
N VAL A 7 9.36 18.11 -12.06
CA VAL A 7 8.54 18.30 -10.85
C VAL A 7 7.28 17.43 -10.87
N ASP A 8 6.57 17.39 -12.01
CA ASP A 8 5.36 16.58 -12.15
C ASP A 8 5.69 15.08 -12.07
N ALA A 9 6.79 14.62 -12.67
CA ALA A 9 7.23 13.23 -12.58
C ALA A 9 7.56 12.80 -11.14
N LEU A 10 8.25 13.64 -10.37
CA LEU A 10 8.53 13.40 -8.96
C LEU A 10 7.25 13.35 -8.12
N HIS A 11 6.30 14.24 -8.41
CA HIS A 11 5.02 14.27 -7.73
C HIS A 11 4.21 13.00 -8.01
N LEU A 12 4.10 12.57 -9.27
CA LEU A 12 3.42 11.34 -9.66
C LEU A 12 4.07 10.09 -9.04
N LYS A 13 5.40 10.04 -8.97
CA LYS A 13 6.15 8.95 -8.31
C LYS A 13 5.82 8.86 -6.82
N LYS A 14 5.60 9.99 -6.15
CA LYS A 14 5.16 10.00 -4.75
C LYS A 14 3.72 9.49 -4.63
N LEU A 15 2.80 10.02 -5.44
CA LEU A 15 1.38 9.66 -5.40
C LEU A 15 1.12 8.17 -5.71
N ILE A 16 1.85 7.58 -6.66
CA ILE A 16 1.66 6.16 -6.99
C ILE A 16 2.08 5.25 -5.82
N ARG A 17 3.16 5.60 -5.10
CA ARG A 17 3.59 4.87 -3.89
C ARG A 17 2.58 4.99 -2.75
N GLU A 18 1.99 6.17 -2.58
CA GLU A 18 0.91 6.38 -1.60
C GLU A 18 -0.32 5.55 -1.96
N ALA A 19 -0.69 5.48 -3.24
CA ALA A 19 -1.80 4.65 -3.71
C ALA A 19 -1.54 3.15 -3.52
N GLU A 20 -0.32 2.67 -3.78
CA GLU A 20 0.11 1.29 -3.52
C GLU A 20 -0.01 0.96 -2.02
N ALA A 21 0.53 1.81 -1.15
CA ALA A 21 0.46 1.61 0.30
C ALA A 21 -1.00 1.57 0.81
N LEU A 22 -1.85 2.47 0.32
CA LEU A 22 -3.28 2.49 0.67
C LEU A 22 -4.01 1.21 0.20
N SER A 23 -3.63 0.67 -0.96
CA SER A 23 -4.17 -0.60 -1.45
C SER A 23 -3.83 -1.75 -0.50
N ASP A 24 -2.60 -1.80 0.00
CA ASP A 24 -2.17 -2.83 0.95
C ASP A 24 -2.90 -2.69 2.30
N GLU A 25 -3.05 -1.47 2.80
CA GLU A 25 -3.83 -1.19 4.01
C GLU A 25 -5.29 -1.64 3.88
N ALA A 26 -5.92 -1.41 2.71
CA ALA A 26 -7.27 -1.87 2.44
C ALA A 26 -7.37 -3.41 2.50
N ILE A 27 -6.40 -4.13 1.90
CA ILE A 27 -6.34 -5.60 1.93
C ILE A 27 -6.18 -6.10 3.37
N ILE A 28 -5.32 -5.46 4.17
CA ILE A 28 -5.15 -5.79 5.60
C ILE A 28 -6.47 -5.59 6.36
N ALA A 29 -7.18 -4.49 6.11
CA ALA A 29 -8.46 -4.22 6.75
C ALA A 29 -9.52 -5.28 6.38
N MET A 30 -9.59 -5.69 5.12
CA MET A 30 -10.49 -6.76 4.67
C MET A 30 -10.14 -8.11 5.30
N ALA A 31 -8.85 -8.46 5.40
CA ALA A 31 -8.41 -9.69 6.06
C ALA A 31 -8.84 -9.73 7.54
N ARG A 32 -8.68 -8.62 8.26
CA ARG A 32 -9.15 -8.48 9.66
C ARG A 32 -10.66 -8.64 9.76
N LEU A 33 -11.42 -8.04 8.84
CA LEU A 33 -12.87 -8.21 8.78
C LEU A 33 -13.27 -9.67 8.51
N LYS A 34 -12.62 -10.33 7.56
CA LYS A 34 -12.87 -11.75 7.23
C LYS A 34 -12.62 -12.65 8.44
N GLN A 35 -11.52 -12.42 9.16
CA GLN A 35 -11.23 -13.14 10.40
C GLN A 35 -12.35 -12.95 11.43
N ALA A 36 -12.78 -11.71 11.68
CA ALA A 36 -13.87 -11.42 12.62
C ALA A 36 -15.19 -12.10 12.19
N MET A 37 -15.51 -12.12 10.90
CA MET A 37 -16.69 -12.82 10.37
C MET A 37 -16.63 -14.33 10.57
N LEU A 38 -15.45 -14.94 10.41
CA LEU A 38 -15.24 -16.37 10.63
C LEU A 38 -15.36 -16.73 12.12
N VAL A 39 -14.80 -15.90 13.01
CA VAL A 39 -14.94 -16.08 14.46
C VAL A 39 -16.41 -15.96 14.88
N ALA A 40 -17.12 -14.93 14.40
CA ALA A 40 -18.54 -14.74 14.71
C ALA A 40 -19.41 -15.94 14.28
N ARG A 41 -19.04 -16.62 13.19
CA ARG A 41 -19.72 -17.83 12.70
C ARG A 41 -19.53 -19.07 13.58
N GLN A 42 -18.56 -19.07 14.49
CA GLN A 42 -18.41 -20.15 15.45
C GLN A 42 -19.42 -20.07 16.59
N ASN A 43 -20.25 -19.01 16.66
CA ASN A 43 -21.31 -18.90 17.66
C ASN A 43 -22.40 -19.97 17.39
N PRO A 44 -22.61 -20.93 18.32
CA PRO A 44 -23.59 -22.00 18.15
C PRO A 44 -25.05 -21.52 18.15
N GLN A 45 -25.31 -20.27 18.56
CA GLN A 45 -26.64 -19.65 18.52
C GLN A 45 -26.98 -19.07 17.14
N ILE A 46 -26.03 -19.10 16.19
CA ILE A 46 -26.20 -18.55 14.84
C ILE A 46 -26.21 -19.71 13.84
N GLU A 47 -27.22 -19.74 12.97
CA GLU A 47 -27.32 -20.73 11.89
C GLU A 47 -26.06 -20.74 11.02
N VAL A 48 -25.57 -21.94 10.68
CA VAL A 48 -24.29 -22.13 9.96
C VAL A 48 -24.26 -21.42 8.60
N TYR A 49 -25.39 -21.21 7.94
CA TYR A 49 -25.44 -20.50 6.65
C TYR A 49 -25.49 -18.97 6.79
N THR A 50 -25.72 -18.46 8.01
CA THR A 50 -25.76 -17.02 8.29
C THR A 50 -24.42 -16.37 7.92
N GLY A 51 -24.49 -15.24 7.22
CA GLY A 51 -23.30 -14.52 6.76
C GLY A 51 -22.52 -15.18 5.62
N GLN A 52 -22.92 -16.34 5.09
CA GLN A 52 -22.20 -16.99 3.97
C GLN A 52 -22.15 -16.08 2.74
N ARG A 53 -23.30 -15.52 2.37
CA ARG A 53 -23.41 -14.55 1.25
C ARG A 53 -22.56 -13.31 1.48
N ALA A 54 -22.39 -12.88 2.74
CA ALA A 54 -21.52 -11.76 3.06
C ALA A 54 -20.04 -12.12 2.91
N LEU A 55 -19.62 -13.33 3.32
CA LEU A 55 -18.25 -13.83 3.12
C LEU A 55 -17.89 -14.00 1.65
N VAL A 56 -18.84 -14.46 0.83
CA VAL A 56 -18.66 -14.55 -0.63
C VAL A 56 -18.46 -13.15 -1.21
N ARG A 57 -19.32 -12.19 -0.87
CA ARG A 57 -19.18 -10.79 -1.33
C ARG A 57 -17.88 -10.13 -0.85
N LEU A 58 -17.44 -10.41 0.39
CA LEU A 58 -16.16 -9.93 0.89
C LEU A 58 -14.99 -10.53 0.08
N THR A 59 -15.07 -11.81 -0.26
CA THR A 59 -14.03 -12.47 -1.09
C THR A 59 -14.01 -11.92 -2.52
N GLU A 60 -15.16 -11.59 -3.09
CA GLU A 60 -15.25 -10.87 -4.38
C GLU A 60 -14.59 -9.48 -4.28
N ALA A 61 -14.86 -8.73 -3.22
CA ALA A 61 -14.22 -7.43 -2.98
C ALA A 61 -12.69 -7.56 -2.81
N GLU A 62 -12.21 -8.57 -2.07
CA GLU A 62 -10.78 -8.87 -1.93
C GLU A 62 -10.13 -9.18 -3.29
N SER A 63 -10.78 -9.96 -4.14
CA SER A 63 -10.32 -10.25 -5.51
C SER A 63 -10.18 -8.97 -6.34
N HIS A 64 -11.17 -8.07 -6.28
CA HIS A 64 -11.11 -6.77 -6.95
C HIS A 64 -9.97 -5.90 -6.42
N ALA A 65 -9.74 -5.89 -5.11
CA ALA A 65 -8.64 -5.13 -4.52
C ALA A 65 -7.26 -5.66 -4.95
N LEU A 66 -7.08 -6.98 -5.04
CA LEU A 66 -5.84 -7.59 -5.55
C LEU A 66 -5.60 -7.27 -7.04
N ALA A 67 -6.66 -7.30 -7.85
CA ALA A 67 -6.59 -6.90 -9.24
C ALA A 67 -6.23 -5.40 -9.38
N MET A 68 -6.81 -4.54 -8.54
CA MET A 68 -6.49 -3.12 -8.47
C MET A 68 -5.01 -2.90 -8.09
N SER A 69 -4.50 -3.56 -7.04
CA SER A 69 -3.09 -3.50 -6.63
C SER A 69 -2.16 -3.89 -7.78
N SER A 70 -2.48 -4.98 -8.48
CA SER A 70 -1.71 -5.42 -9.66
C SER A 70 -1.71 -4.38 -10.79
N ASN A 71 -2.82 -3.67 -10.99
CA ASN A 71 -2.90 -2.59 -11.98
C ASN A 71 -2.10 -1.36 -11.55
N LEU A 72 -2.07 -1.02 -10.27
CA LEU A 72 -1.23 0.08 -9.75
C LEU A 72 0.26 -0.19 -10.03
N LEU A 73 0.73 -1.42 -9.83
CA LEU A 73 2.12 -1.79 -10.17
C LEU A 73 2.44 -1.61 -11.66
N ARG A 74 1.48 -1.89 -12.55
CA ARG A 74 1.65 -1.66 -14.00
C ARG A 74 1.69 -0.17 -14.32
N VAL A 75 0.80 0.62 -13.71
CA VAL A 75 0.81 2.08 -13.84
C VAL A 75 2.13 2.66 -13.34
N HIS A 76 2.67 2.17 -12.23
CA HIS A 76 3.98 2.57 -11.72
C HIS A 76 5.10 2.29 -12.73
N ASP A 77 5.13 1.10 -13.33
CA ASP A 77 6.12 0.77 -14.37
C ASP A 77 5.98 1.67 -15.62
N GLU A 78 4.76 1.91 -16.10
CA GLU A 78 4.49 2.81 -17.22
C GLU A 78 4.95 4.24 -16.92
N LEU A 79 4.58 4.80 -15.76
CA LEU A 79 5.02 6.13 -15.34
C LEU A 79 6.54 6.21 -15.20
N SER A 80 7.19 5.15 -14.71
CA SER A 80 8.65 5.08 -14.61
C SER A 80 9.33 5.09 -15.98
N LYS A 81 8.74 4.41 -16.98
CA LYS A 81 9.21 4.46 -18.37
C LYS A 81 9.06 5.86 -18.95
N LEU A 82 7.91 6.52 -18.76
CA LEU A 82 7.70 7.88 -19.23
C LEU A 82 8.68 8.88 -18.58
N ALA A 83 8.90 8.77 -17.27
CA ALA A 83 9.82 9.64 -16.55
C ALA A 83 11.26 9.49 -17.05
N ARG A 84 11.71 8.29 -17.42
CA ARG A 84 13.04 8.09 -18.03
C ARG A 84 13.20 8.81 -19.37
N VAL A 85 12.15 8.83 -20.20
CA VAL A 85 12.19 9.45 -21.53
C VAL A 85 12.07 10.97 -21.43
N HIS A 86 11.17 11.47 -20.58
CA HIS A 86 10.75 12.88 -20.61
C HIS A 86 11.29 13.72 -19.45
N ALA A 87 11.67 13.10 -18.33
CA ALA A 87 12.16 13.79 -17.13
C ALA A 87 13.64 13.49 -16.82
N GLY A 88 14.36 12.88 -17.75
CA GLY A 88 15.79 12.53 -17.60
C GLY A 88 16.07 11.28 -16.75
N GLY A 89 15.02 10.63 -16.24
CA GLY A 89 15.15 9.48 -15.32
C GLY A 89 15.66 9.87 -13.94
N ASP A 90 15.61 8.91 -13.02
CA ASP A 90 16.26 9.04 -11.72
C ASP A 90 17.75 8.69 -11.92
N LEU A 91 18.64 9.68 -11.86
CA LEU A 91 20.08 9.48 -11.99
C LEU A 91 20.68 8.72 -10.80
N GLY A 92 19.85 8.30 -9.83
CA GLY A 92 20.30 7.66 -8.61
C GLY A 92 21.04 8.64 -7.71
N GLU A 93 20.65 9.92 -7.74
CA GLU A 93 21.21 10.89 -6.80
C GLU A 93 21.01 10.35 -5.38
N PRO A 94 22.09 10.19 -4.60
CA PRO A 94 22.00 9.58 -3.29
C PRO A 94 20.96 10.33 -2.45
N THR A 95 19.99 9.61 -1.89
CA THR A 95 19.09 10.18 -0.88
C THR A 95 19.95 10.66 0.28
N VAL A 96 20.16 11.98 0.38
CA VAL A 96 20.90 12.59 1.48
C VAL A 96 19.98 12.56 2.69
N ILE A 97 20.17 11.59 3.57
CA ILE A 97 19.53 11.57 4.89
C ILE A 97 20.39 12.45 5.80
N PRO A 98 19.88 13.59 6.30
CA PRO A 98 20.59 14.39 7.27
C PRO A 98 20.99 13.53 8.48
N LYS A 99 22.23 13.68 8.98
CA LYS A 99 22.72 12.90 10.14
C LYS A 99 21.79 12.98 11.36
N ALA A 100 21.06 14.07 11.51
CA ALA A 100 20.06 14.25 12.57
C ALA A 100 18.90 13.26 12.47
N ASP A 101 18.50 12.86 11.26
CA ASP A 101 17.39 11.93 11.00
C ASP A 101 17.83 10.46 11.10
N LEU A 102 19.14 10.19 11.00
CA LEU A 102 19.73 8.87 11.25
C LEU A 102 19.85 8.55 12.75
N ALA A 103 19.82 9.56 13.62
CA ALA A 103 20.07 9.43 15.05
C ALA A 103 18.84 8.95 15.87
N ALA A 104 17.71 8.69 15.22
CA ALA A 104 16.51 8.15 15.87
C ALA A 104 16.27 6.71 15.42
N ALA A 105 17.14 5.78 15.81
CA ALA A 105 16.77 4.38 15.80
C ALA A 105 15.70 4.16 16.90
N PRO A 106 14.46 3.76 16.57
CA PRO A 106 13.44 3.46 17.59
C PRO A 106 13.86 2.27 18.49
N ALA A 107 14.79 1.43 18.02
CA ALA A 107 15.25 0.23 18.72
C ALA A 107 16.11 0.49 19.97
N GLU A 108 16.72 1.67 20.14
CA GLU A 108 17.48 1.99 21.36
C GLU A 108 16.57 2.51 22.49
N ARG A 109 15.51 3.24 22.16
CA ARG A 109 14.59 3.82 23.17
C ARG A 109 13.73 2.78 23.89
N GLU A 110 13.51 1.60 23.29
CA GLU A 110 12.80 0.49 23.94
C GLU A 110 13.68 -0.31 24.91
N ARG A 111 15.01 -0.35 24.71
CA ARG A 111 15.94 -1.06 25.61
C ARG A 111 16.23 -0.30 26.89
N GLU A 112 16.10 1.03 26.87
CA GLU A 112 16.27 1.88 28.06
C GLU A 112 15.00 1.96 28.93
N ARG A 113 13.89 1.37 28.47
CA ARG A 113 12.60 1.36 29.19
C ARG A 113 12.20 -0.03 29.74
N ALA A 114 13.04 -1.04 29.58
CA ALA A 114 12.88 -2.39 30.13
C ALA A 114 13.85 -2.61 31.30
#